data_AF-G7E387-F1
#
_entry.id   AF-G7E387-F1
#
_cell.length_a   1.000
_cell.length_b   1.000
_cell.length_c   1.000
_cell.angle_alpha   90.00
_cell.angle_beta   90.00
_cell.angle_gamma   90.00
#
_symmetry.space_group_name_H-M   'P 1'
#
loop_
_entity.id
_entity.type
_entity.pdbx_description
1 polymer ?
#
loop_
_entity_poly.entity_id
_entity_poly.type
_entity_poly.pdbx_seq_one_letter_code
_entity_poly.pdbx_strand_id
1 'polypeptide(L)'
;MGIARDSRHKRSATGAKRAQYRKKRKFELGRQPAMTKLGAKRIHDVRTRGGNLKRRALRLESGNYAWASEHCTKKTRIIGVVYNASNNELVRTNTLVKGSIVQIDATPFRQWYESHYGQPATKKGKAAKEDKTVEPVKQSAQVVRKLASRRLSGKLDPLLETQFQAGRLYAFLSSRPGQSGRADGYILEGEELSFYVRKLRVRLARAVCSIFADHCARSRLARQSMLHKFQNSCTFDLSSNSSSIAFLVLEYAHDSDDDVSPASSWQASAMSLSQAALRKITKELLTLQNSPLEGIRIVPDDRDILAFQAWLEGPAGTPYAGGYFKVQFEFTPEFPTSPPKCRFATKIFHPNVAPLTGEICVNTLKKDWRRDYGIGHVLSVVKCLLIYPNAESALHEEAGRLLLEAYEDYASQARLMTSVHASRIRPAEFDIPDAETKRTAQATSVLGKSASPVCETKLSGSDKPRKATPTSAPLSPSVSFQNGQSAATLPLQASATLNSPVMLTQPDAALASKKRSVSSAMGAGTTAPPQTAKPAPSSAAPKKRGLKRL
;
A
#
# COMPACT_ATOMS: atom_id res chain seq x y z
N MET A 1 23.54 33.64 -12.50
CA MET A 1 22.20 33.54 -11.86
C MET A 1 21.58 32.19 -12.20
N GLY A 2 21.34 31.33 -11.22
CA GLY A 2 20.93 29.93 -11.44
C GLY A 2 19.43 29.70 -11.70
N ILE A 3 18.90 28.66 -11.05
CA ILE A 3 17.47 28.29 -11.04
C ILE A 3 16.64 29.51 -10.62
N ALA A 4 15.52 29.76 -11.32
CA ALA A 4 14.57 30.82 -10.99
C ALA A 4 13.23 30.21 -10.51
N ARG A 5 12.49 30.99 -9.72
CA ARG A 5 11.15 30.65 -9.18
C ARG A 5 10.07 31.64 -9.62
N ASP A 6 10.32 32.37 -10.71
CA ASP A 6 9.33 33.29 -11.29
C ASP A 6 8.27 32.53 -12.12
N SER A 7 7.14 33.19 -12.40
CA SER A 7 6.04 32.63 -13.22
C SER A 7 6.10 33.08 -14.69
N ARG A 8 6.95 34.06 -15.03
CA ARG A 8 6.97 34.73 -16.34
C ARG A 8 7.55 33.85 -17.46
N HIS A 9 8.44 32.92 -17.13
CA HIS A 9 8.98 31.95 -18.09
C HIS A 9 7.94 30.88 -18.51
N LYS A 10 6.78 30.83 -17.84
CA LYS A 10 5.67 29.94 -18.18
C LYS A 10 4.71 30.64 -19.17
N ARG A 11 3.97 29.83 -19.94
CA ARG A 11 2.86 30.28 -20.79
C ARG A 11 1.77 31.00 -19.97
N SER A 12 0.92 31.78 -20.64
CA SER A 12 -0.31 32.33 -20.07
C SER A 12 -1.36 31.24 -19.85
N ALA A 13 -2.48 31.58 -19.20
CA ALA A 13 -3.65 30.70 -19.12
C ALA A 13 -4.20 30.34 -20.52
N THR A 14 -4.15 31.28 -21.46
CA THR A 14 -4.46 31.09 -22.89
C THR A 14 -3.42 30.28 -23.67
N GLY A 15 -2.43 29.68 -23.01
CA GLY A 15 -1.35 28.91 -23.66
C GLY A 15 -0.31 29.76 -24.41
N ALA A 16 -0.52 31.05 -24.63
CA ALA A 16 0.41 31.93 -25.33
C ALA A 16 1.78 32.05 -24.63
N LYS A 17 2.85 32.23 -25.42
CA LYS A 17 4.21 32.44 -24.93
C LYS A 17 4.34 33.90 -24.44
N ARG A 18 4.72 34.09 -23.18
CA ARG A 18 4.94 35.42 -22.59
C ARG A 18 6.27 36.03 -23.05
N ALA A 19 6.29 37.33 -23.32
CA ALA A 19 7.51 38.07 -23.65
C ALA A 19 8.39 38.28 -22.40
N GLN A 20 9.71 38.14 -22.55
CA GLN A 20 10.66 38.27 -21.44
C GLN A 20 11.17 39.72 -21.27
N TYR A 21 10.30 40.60 -20.81
CA TYR A 21 10.58 42.04 -20.60
C TYR A 21 11.68 42.38 -19.57
N ARG A 22 12.23 41.41 -18.82
CA ARG A 22 13.22 41.69 -17.76
C ARG A 22 14.19 40.53 -17.49
N LYS A 23 15.43 40.86 -17.13
CA LYS A 23 16.45 39.93 -16.61
C LYS A 23 16.07 39.45 -15.18
N LYS A 24 16.35 38.17 -14.86
CA LYS A 24 16.09 37.51 -13.54
C LYS A 24 16.55 38.39 -12.36
N ARG A 25 15.78 38.45 -11.26
CA ARG A 25 16.12 39.21 -10.03
C ARG A 25 16.54 38.31 -8.87
N LYS A 26 17.41 38.84 -7.97
CA LYS A 26 18.04 38.07 -6.86
C LYS A 26 17.03 37.46 -5.86
N PHE A 27 15.84 38.06 -5.70
CA PHE A 27 14.77 37.52 -4.84
C PHE A 27 14.01 36.33 -5.48
N GLU A 28 14.15 36.13 -6.80
CA GLU A 28 13.51 35.04 -7.57
C GLU A 28 14.37 33.76 -7.56
N LEU A 29 15.46 33.75 -6.79
CA LEU A 29 16.48 32.69 -6.80
C LEU A 29 15.96 31.37 -6.21
N GLY A 30 16.00 30.32 -7.02
CA GLY A 30 15.99 28.94 -6.56
C GLY A 30 17.40 28.47 -6.14
N ARG A 31 17.47 27.62 -5.12
CA ARG A 31 18.65 26.81 -4.80
C ARG A 31 18.30 25.33 -5.03
N GLN A 32 19.29 24.51 -5.39
CA GLN A 32 19.15 23.05 -5.53
C GLN A 32 18.48 22.39 -4.30
N PRO A 33 17.84 21.21 -4.43
CA PRO A 33 17.34 20.45 -3.29
C PRO A 33 18.48 19.99 -2.36
N ALA A 34 18.17 19.67 -1.11
CA ALA A 34 19.16 19.18 -0.14
C ALA A 34 19.38 17.65 -0.20
N MET A 35 18.38 16.90 -0.71
CA MET A 35 18.41 15.44 -0.87
C MET A 35 18.91 14.66 0.36
N THR A 36 18.49 15.10 1.56
CA THR A 36 18.91 14.57 2.86
C THR A 36 18.92 13.05 2.89
N LYS A 37 20.06 12.45 3.22
CA LYS A 37 20.23 10.99 3.36
C LYS A 37 20.28 10.56 4.82
N LEU A 38 20.16 9.25 5.04
CA LEU A 38 20.54 8.63 6.31
C LEU A 38 22.07 8.61 6.48
N GLY A 39 22.52 8.72 7.73
CA GLY A 39 23.92 8.64 8.14
C GLY A 39 24.40 9.82 9.00
N ALA A 40 25.66 9.76 9.42
CA ALA A 40 26.28 10.69 10.37
C ALA A 40 25.94 12.17 10.08
N LYS A 41 25.39 12.84 11.11
CA LYS A 41 24.81 14.20 11.04
C LYS A 41 25.71 15.21 10.32
N ARG A 42 25.30 15.65 9.13
CA ARG A 42 25.94 16.74 8.36
C ARG A 42 24.91 17.79 7.96
N ILE A 43 25.08 19.00 8.46
CA ILE A 43 24.19 20.15 8.22
C ILE A 43 25.04 21.33 7.73
N HIS A 44 24.60 22.01 6.67
CA HIS A 44 25.20 23.24 6.17
C HIS A 44 24.21 24.40 6.35
N ASP A 45 24.65 25.50 6.95
CA ASP A 45 23.81 26.69 7.14
C ASP A 45 23.91 27.62 5.93
N VAL A 46 22.77 28.16 5.50
CA VAL A 46 22.62 28.91 4.25
C VAL A 46 21.95 30.25 4.51
N ARG A 47 22.67 31.36 4.27
CA ARG A 47 22.12 32.71 4.35
C ARG A 47 21.02 32.95 3.29
N THR A 48 19.93 33.59 3.70
CA THR A 48 18.74 33.88 2.88
C THR A 48 18.38 35.38 2.90
N ARG A 49 17.21 35.75 2.36
CA ARG A 49 16.72 37.14 2.33
C ARG A 49 16.48 37.63 3.77
N GLY A 50 16.80 38.89 4.05
CA GLY A 50 16.70 39.45 5.41
C GLY A 50 17.81 38.98 6.36
N GLY A 51 18.93 38.47 5.85
CA GLY A 51 20.07 38.00 6.66
C GLY A 51 19.89 36.61 7.27
N ASN A 52 18.64 36.20 7.55
CA ASN A 52 18.25 34.94 8.18
C ASN A 52 18.93 33.69 7.60
N LEU A 53 19.32 32.77 8.49
CA LEU A 53 19.91 31.46 8.14
C LEU A 53 18.84 30.39 7.95
N LYS A 54 19.10 29.42 7.07
CA LYS A 54 18.37 28.15 6.98
C LYS A 54 19.33 26.97 7.08
N ARG A 55 19.00 26.00 7.93
CA ARG A 55 19.80 24.81 8.16
C ARG A 55 19.46 23.74 7.14
N ARG A 56 20.44 23.32 6.34
CA ARG A 56 20.26 22.25 5.33
C ARG A 56 20.96 20.99 5.78
N ALA A 57 20.18 20.04 6.29
CA ALA A 57 20.67 18.69 6.46
C ALA A 57 21.02 18.07 5.10
N LEU A 58 22.22 17.51 5.00
CA LEU A 58 22.66 16.62 3.92
C LEU A 58 22.62 15.16 4.39
N ARG A 59 22.93 14.92 5.68
CA ARG A 59 22.83 13.62 6.34
C ARG A 59 22.26 13.77 7.75
N LEU A 60 21.36 12.87 8.16
CA LEU A 60 20.83 12.74 9.52
C LEU A 60 20.65 11.27 9.89
N GLU A 61 20.88 10.90 11.14
CA GLU A 61 20.66 9.53 11.65
C GLU A 61 19.60 9.44 12.76
N SER A 62 19.17 10.58 13.32
CA SER A 62 18.22 10.65 14.43
C SER A 62 17.32 11.88 14.31
N GLY A 63 16.14 11.78 14.93
CA GLY A 63 15.15 12.85 15.03
C GLY A 63 14.38 12.74 16.34
N ASN A 64 13.63 13.78 16.69
CA ASN A 64 12.71 13.73 17.82
C ASN A 64 11.33 13.27 17.34
N TYR A 65 10.83 12.18 17.92
CA TYR A 65 9.55 11.58 17.59
C TYR A 65 8.61 11.64 18.78
N ALA A 66 7.36 12.04 18.54
CA ALA A 66 6.28 12.01 19.52
C ALA A 66 5.46 10.72 19.38
N TRP A 67 5.13 10.12 20.52
CA TRP A 67 4.05 9.16 20.69
C TRP A 67 2.82 9.96 21.15
N ALA A 68 1.72 9.92 20.39
CA ALA A 68 0.63 10.88 20.57
C ALA A 68 -0.30 10.46 21.71
N SER A 69 -0.73 9.19 21.72
CA SER A 69 -1.56 8.58 22.76
C SER A 69 -0.95 8.69 24.17
N GLU A 70 0.34 8.39 24.28
CA GLU A 70 1.13 8.37 25.52
C GLU A 70 1.79 9.72 25.88
N HIS A 71 1.56 10.76 25.07
CA HIS A 71 2.15 12.11 25.18
C HIS A 71 3.69 12.13 25.36
N CYS A 72 4.38 11.07 24.93
CA CYS A 72 5.81 10.87 25.17
C CYS A 72 6.65 11.25 23.94
N THR A 73 7.59 12.18 24.09
CA THR A 73 8.55 12.52 23.03
C THR A 73 9.95 11.98 23.35
N LYS A 74 10.56 11.26 22.41
CA LYS A 74 11.93 10.74 22.52
C LYS A 74 12.75 11.03 21.26
N LYS A 75 14.06 11.22 21.44
CA LYS A 75 15.03 11.21 20.35
C LYS A 75 15.33 9.74 20.01
N THR A 76 15.08 9.33 18.77
CA THR A 76 15.35 7.95 18.31
C THR A 76 16.19 7.93 17.04
N ARG A 77 16.78 6.76 16.74
CA ARG A 77 17.51 6.53 15.50
C ARG A 77 16.54 6.20 14.36
N ILE A 78 16.78 6.78 13.20
CA ILE A 78 16.05 6.48 11.96
C ILE A 78 16.77 5.35 11.25
N ILE A 79 16.04 4.28 10.92
CA ILE A 79 16.59 3.05 10.34
C ILE A 79 16.53 3.09 8.81
N GLY A 80 15.40 3.51 8.24
CA GLY A 80 15.15 3.48 6.80
C GLY A 80 13.89 4.25 6.39
N VAL A 81 13.82 4.71 5.14
CA VAL A 81 12.58 5.20 4.52
C VAL A 81 11.84 4.01 3.93
N VAL A 82 10.55 3.84 4.25
CA VAL A 82 9.77 2.65 3.84
C VAL A 82 8.60 3.02 2.93
N TYR A 83 7.99 4.20 3.11
CA TYR A 83 6.99 4.74 2.19
C TYR A 83 7.19 6.23 1.94
N ASN A 84 6.81 6.70 0.75
CA ASN A 84 6.72 8.11 0.41
C ASN A 84 5.55 8.27 -0.58
N ALA A 85 4.62 9.18 -0.29
CA ALA A 85 3.43 9.38 -1.11
C ALA A 85 3.70 10.09 -2.45
N SER A 86 4.80 10.84 -2.56
CA SER A 86 5.08 11.71 -3.72
C SER A 86 5.97 11.06 -4.77
N ASN A 87 6.96 10.25 -4.37
CA ASN A 87 7.85 9.58 -5.33
C ASN A 87 8.52 8.33 -4.72
N ASN A 88 8.41 7.20 -5.43
CA ASN A 88 8.99 5.91 -5.04
C ASN A 88 10.53 5.89 -5.01
N GLU A 89 11.19 6.71 -5.83
CA GLU A 89 12.66 6.82 -5.87
C GLU A 89 13.25 7.43 -4.59
N LEU A 90 12.45 8.21 -3.85
CA LEU A 90 12.86 8.73 -2.54
C LEU A 90 12.94 7.61 -1.49
N VAL A 91 12.14 6.55 -1.63
CA VAL A 91 12.23 5.32 -0.83
C VAL A 91 13.49 4.53 -1.25
N ARG A 92 13.62 4.19 -2.54
CA ARG A 92 14.76 3.41 -3.07
C ARG A 92 16.11 4.02 -2.73
N THR A 93 16.20 5.34 -2.67
CA THR A 93 17.44 6.08 -2.37
C THR A 93 17.55 6.58 -0.92
N ASN A 94 16.67 6.15 0.00
CA ASN A 94 16.64 6.56 1.41
C ASN A 94 16.75 8.08 1.63
N THR A 95 15.86 8.85 0.99
CA THR A 95 15.82 10.32 1.06
C THR A 95 14.78 10.80 2.08
N LEU A 96 15.23 11.51 3.11
CA LEU A 96 14.38 12.07 4.16
C LEU A 96 13.70 13.37 3.70
N VAL A 97 12.37 13.34 3.51
CA VAL A 97 11.52 14.52 3.25
C VAL A 97 10.23 14.48 4.07
N LYS A 98 9.57 15.63 4.26
CA LYS A 98 8.24 15.69 4.92
C LYS A 98 7.26 14.74 4.22
N GLY A 99 6.48 13.98 4.99
CA GLY A 99 5.51 13.02 4.46
C GLY A 99 6.11 11.71 3.96
N SER A 100 7.36 11.42 4.34
CA SER A 100 7.89 10.06 4.24
C SER A 100 7.55 9.29 5.52
N ILE A 101 7.16 8.03 5.39
CA ILE A 101 7.09 7.09 6.50
C ILE A 101 8.45 6.40 6.63
N VAL A 102 9.00 6.47 7.84
CA VAL A 102 10.28 5.87 8.21
C VAL A 102 10.09 4.76 9.23
N GLN A 103 11.01 3.81 9.27
CA GLN A 103 11.21 2.96 10.45
C GLN A 103 12.14 3.67 11.42
N ILE A 104 11.76 3.70 12.69
CA ILE A 104 12.58 4.20 13.81
C ILE A 104 12.80 3.10 14.84
N ASP A 105 13.85 3.26 15.63
CA ASP A 105 14.15 2.41 16.79
C ASP A 105 13.07 2.54 17.87
N ALA A 106 12.52 1.40 18.33
CA ALA A 106 11.50 1.35 19.37
C ALA A 106 12.06 1.43 20.80
N THR A 107 13.36 1.19 21.00
CA THR A 107 13.95 1.01 22.35
C THR A 107 13.72 2.20 23.30
N PRO A 108 13.79 3.49 22.90
CA PRO A 108 13.63 4.60 23.85
C PRO A 108 12.17 4.81 24.31
N PHE A 109 11.20 4.35 23.51
CA PHE A 109 9.78 4.33 23.87
C PHE A 109 9.45 3.13 24.75
N ARG A 110 10.00 1.95 24.42
CA ARG A 110 9.88 0.74 25.24
C ARG A 110 10.45 0.93 26.66
N GLN A 111 11.65 1.51 26.77
CA GLN A 111 12.25 1.85 28.07
C GLN A 111 11.37 2.79 28.88
N TRP A 112 10.80 3.82 28.24
CA TRP A 112 9.88 4.74 28.90
C TRP A 112 8.61 4.02 29.36
N TYR A 113 8.00 3.18 28.53
CA TYR A 113 6.78 2.44 28.87
C TYR A 113 7.00 1.46 30.03
N GLU A 114 8.09 0.65 29.99
CA GLU A 114 8.47 -0.23 31.10
C GLU A 114 8.67 0.57 32.40
N SER A 115 9.21 1.80 32.34
CA SER A 115 9.37 2.70 33.50
C SER A 115 8.09 3.41 33.95
N HIS A 116 7.13 3.68 33.06
CA HIS A 116 5.93 4.45 33.38
C HIS A 116 4.83 3.60 34.00
N TYR A 117 4.61 2.41 33.41
CA TYR A 117 3.54 1.47 33.77
C TYR A 117 4.03 0.30 34.63
N GLY A 118 5.35 0.08 34.73
CA GLY A 118 5.91 -1.05 35.47
C GLY A 118 5.47 -2.40 34.90
N GLN A 119 5.28 -2.49 33.57
CA GLN A 119 4.86 -3.69 32.85
C GLN A 119 5.59 -3.77 31.49
N PRO A 120 5.87 -4.98 30.95
CA PRO A 120 6.59 -5.12 29.69
C PRO A 120 5.74 -4.65 28.50
N ALA A 121 6.33 -3.85 27.60
CA ALA A 121 5.69 -3.40 26.35
C ALA A 121 5.45 -4.54 25.33
N THR A 122 5.99 -5.73 25.59
CA THR A 122 5.94 -6.91 24.73
C THR A 122 5.67 -8.13 25.59
N LYS A 123 4.68 -8.95 25.24
CA LYS A 123 4.57 -10.32 25.78
C LYS A 123 5.86 -11.09 25.44
N LYS A 124 6.68 -11.42 26.45
CA LYS A 124 7.92 -12.19 26.23
C LYS A 124 7.55 -13.61 25.78
N GLY A 125 7.81 -13.94 24.52
CA GLY A 125 7.92 -15.34 24.09
C GLY A 125 9.05 -16.05 24.85
N LYS A 126 8.95 -17.37 25.02
CA LYS A 126 9.82 -18.17 25.92
C LYS A 126 11.34 -17.96 25.71
N ALA A 127 11.77 -17.58 24.51
CA ALA A 127 13.18 -17.39 24.16
C ALA A 127 13.88 -16.18 24.81
N ALA A 128 13.14 -15.18 25.34
CA ALA A 128 13.75 -13.95 25.88
C ALA A 128 14.00 -14.00 27.40
N LYS A 129 14.35 -15.18 27.97
CA LYS A 129 14.33 -15.39 29.43
C LYS A 129 15.62 -15.05 30.16
N GLU A 130 16.76 -15.07 29.48
CA GLU A 130 18.10 -15.00 30.12
C GLU A 130 18.47 -13.61 30.66
N ASP A 131 17.97 -12.53 30.04
CA ASP A 131 18.43 -11.16 30.28
C ASP A 131 17.52 -10.36 31.24
N LYS A 132 17.14 -10.94 32.39
CA LYS A 132 16.58 -10.21 33.56
C LYS A 132 16.92 -10.90 34.90
N THR A 133 18.20 -11.05 35.21
CA THR A 133 18.72 -11.04 36.60
C THR A 133 18.70 -9.61 37.16
N VAL A 134 17.52 -8.97 37.11
CA VAL A 134 17.29 -7.64 37.68
C VAL A 134 16.45 -7.83 38.93
N GLU A 135 17.11 -7.70 40.08
CA GLU A 135 16.48 -7.68 41.41
C GLU A 135 15.20 -6.81 41.43
N PRO A 136 14.11 -7.28 42.06
CA PRO A 136 12.90 -6.48 42.19
C PRO A 136 13.16 -5.26 43.06
N VAL A 137 13.47 -4.13 42.42
CA VAL A 137 13.77 -2.84 43.07
C VAL A 137 12.73 -2.56 44.15
N LYS A 138 13.17 -2.49 45.41
CA LYS A 138 12.30 -2.30 46.58
C LYS A 138 11.55 -0.96 46.45
N GLN A 139 10.25 -1.05 46.15
CA GLN A 139 9.37 0.11 45.96
C GLN A 139 8.49 0.32 47.20
N SER A 140 8.21 1.58 47.53
CA SER A 140 7.26 1.90 48.60
C SER A 140 5.82 1.56 48.18
N ALA A 141 4.96 1.25 49.16
CA ALA A 141 3.57 0.88 48.91
C ALA A 141 2.79 1.94 48.11
N GLN A 142 3.15 3.23 48.25
CA GLN A 142 2.58 4.33 47.47
C GLN A 142 2.96 4.24 45.97
N VAL A 143 4.21 3.86 45.65
CA VAL A 143 4.65 3.64 44.27
C VAL A 143 3.95 2.43 43.67
N VAL A 144 3.83 1.32 44.42
CA VAL A 144 3.09 0.12 43.98
C VAL A 144 1.62 0.47 43.68
N ARG A 145 0.94 1.21 44.56
CA ARG A 145 -0.45 1.68 44.34
C ARG A 145 -0.57 2.59 43.11
N LYS A 146 0.41 3.47 42.88
CA LYS A 146 0.47 4.38 41.72
C LYS A 146 0.78 3.67 40.39
N LEU A 147 1.50 2.55 40.42
CA LEU A 147 1.68 1.68 39.25
C LEU A 147 0.43 0.84 38.99
N ALA A 148 -0.23 0.32 40.04
CA ALA A 148 -1.47 -0.43 39.90
C ALA A 148 -2.57 0.40 39.21
N SER A 149 -2.78 1.66 39.61
CA SER A 149 -3.78 2.53 38.95
C SER A 149 -3.42 2.88 37.51
N ARG A 150 -2.12 2.99 37.17
CA ARG A 150 -1.66 3.23 35.79
C ARG A 150 -1.83 2.01 34.88
N ARG A 151 -1.61 0.79 35.39
CA ARG A 151 -1.74 -0.44 34.58
C ARG A 151 -3.13 -0.60 33.95
N LEU A 152 -4.17 -0.01 34.57
CA LEU A 152 -5.53 0.03 34.02
C LEU A 152 -5.63 0.74 32.66
N SER A 153 -4.87 1.82 32.43
CA SER A 153 -4.89 2.57 31.16
C SER A 153 -3.82 2.14 30.16
N GLY A 154 -2.79 1.42 30.59
CA GLY A 154 -1.67 0.96 29.76
C GLY A 154 -1.99 -0.19 28.81
N LYS A 155 -3.09 -0.12 28.05
CA LYS A 155 -3.45 -1.13 27.03
C LYS A 155 -2.99 -0.66 25.64
N LEU A 156 -1.93 -1.29 25.12
CA LEU A 156 -1.43 -1.02 23.78
C LEU A 156 -2.35 -1.56 22.67
N ASP A 157 -2.39 -0.84 21.55
CA ASP A 157 -2.97 -1.31 20.29
C ASP A 157 -2.18 -2.54 19.74
N PRO A 158 -2.85 -3.59 19.22
CA PRO A 158 -2.16 -4.77 18.68
C PRO A 158 -1.19 -4.51 17.52
N LEU A 159 -1.45 -3.51 16.66
CA LEU A 159 -0.53 -3.16 15.57
C LEU A 159 0.72 -2.44 16.11
N LEU A 160 0.62 -1.73 17.24
CA LEU A 160 1.78 -1.23 17.99
C LEU A 160 2.51 -2.35 18.75
N GLU A 161 1.81 -3.29 19.40
CA GLU A 161 2.47 -4.38 20.13
C GLU A 161 3.37 -5.22 19.20
N THR A 162 2.89 -5.57 18.01
CA THR A 162 3.68 -6.30 16.99
C THR A 162 4.91 -5.52 16.50
N GLN A 163 4.86 -4.18 16.48
CA GLN A 163 6.01 -3.32 16.16
C GLN A 163 7.02 -3.22 17.31
N PHE A 164 6.55 -3.17 18.57
CA PHE A 164 7.41 -3.25 19.75
C PHE A 164 8.11 -4.61 19.85
N GLN A 165 7.42 -5.71 19.50
CA GLN A 165 8.02 -7.04 19.37
C GLN A 165 9.08 -7.09 18.26
N ALA A 166 8.84 -6.44 17.12
CA ALA A 166 9.81 -6.31 16.03
C ALA A 166 10.97 -5.32 16.31
N GLY A 167 10.92 -4.57 17.43
CA GLY A 167 11.89 -3.56 17.83
C GLY A 167 11.91 -2.30 16.95
N ARG A 168 10.92 -2.09 16.08
CA ARG A 168 10.91 -0.99 15.09
C ARG A 168 9.50 -0.44 14.93
N LEU A 169 9.34 0.87 15.15
CA LEU A 169 8.06 1.57 14.95
C LEU A 169 8.04 2.26 13.58
N TYR A 170 6.87 2.36 12.96
CA TYR A 170 6.63 3.24 11.82
C TYR A 170 6.31 4.66 12.30
N ALA A 171 6.90 5.67 11.67
CA ALA A 171 6.73 7.07 12.05
C ALA A 171 6.65 8.00 10.82
N PHE A 172 5.86 9.05 10.93
CA PHE A 172 5.66 10.09 9.92
C PHE A 172 6.65 11.25 10.12
N LEU A 173 7.41 11.61 9.08
CA LEU A 173 8.24 12.83 9.11
C LEU A 173 7.38 14.08 8.93
N SER A 174 7.07 14.78 10.02
CA SER A 174 6.29 16.03 10.03
C SER A 174 7.13 17.27 9.66
N SER A 175 8.43 17.22 9.95
CA SER A 175 9.41 18.29 9.74
C SER A 175 9.96 18.36 8.30
N ARG A 176 10.71 19.44 7.99
CA ARG A 176 11.31 19.70 6.66
C ARG A 176 12.85 19.75 6.76
N PRO A 177 13.58 18.61 6.73
CA PRO A 177 15.02 18.56 7.01
C PRO A 177 15.90 19.44 6.10
N GLY A 178 15.53 19.59 4.83
CA GLY A 178 16.20 20.51 3.90
C GLY A 178 15.92 22.01 4.12
N GLN A 179 15.25 22.40 5.22
CA GLN A 179 14.97 23.77 5.64
C GLN A 179 15.29 24.03 7.13
N SER A 180 14.97 23.08 8.02
CA SER A 180 15.16 23.18 9.48
C SER A 180 16.41 22.45 10.00
N GLY A 181 17.03 21.58 9.20
CA GLY A 181 18.13 20.73 9.64
C GLY A 181 17.73 19.60 10.60
N ARG A 182 16.43 19.34 10.78
CA ARG A 182 15.89 18.31 11.69
C ARG A 182 14.99 17.31 10.96
N ALA A 183 14.89 16.09 11.48
CA ALA A 183 14.04 15.01 10.98
C ALA A 183 13.03 14.57 12.05
N ASP A 184 12.38 15.54 12.69
CA ASP A 184 11.37 15.34 13.72
C ASP A 184 10.03 14.86 13.11
N GLY A 185 9.24 14.12 13.91
CA GLY A 185 8.04 13.41 13.46
C GLY A 185 7.14 12.89 14.59
N TYR A 186 6.21 11.99 14.25
CA TYR A 186 5.36 11.28 15.22
C TYR A 186 5.19 9.80 14.83
N ILE A 187 4.91 8.92 15.79
CA ILE A 187 4.65 7.49 15.57
C ILE A 187 3.27 7.31 14.93
N LEU A 188 3.14 6.40 13.98
CA LEU A 188 1.85 6.05 13.39
C LEU A 188 1.04 5.16 14.35
N GLU A 189 -0.21 5.54 14.60
CA GLU A 189 -1.15 4.83 15.48
C GLU A 189 -2.50 4.60 14.76
N GLY A 190 -3.33 3.68 15.27
CA GLY A 190 -4.73 3.49 14.85
C GLY A 190 -4.97 3.35 13.34
N GLU A 191 -5.95 4.08 12.83
CA GLU A 191 -6.34 4.02 11.41
C GLU A 191 -5.22 4.43 10.44
N GLU A 192 -4.45 5.48 10.78
CA GLU A 192 -3.34 5.97 9.93
C GLU A 192 -2.27 4.87 9.79
N LEU A 193 -1.93 4.20 10.90
CA LEU A 193 -1.06 3.04 10.88
C LEU A 193 -1.63 1.90 10.01
N SER A 194 -2.91 1.58 10.18
CA SER A 194 -3.58 0.51 9.41
C SER A 194 -3.53 0.78 7.90
N PHE A 195 -3.73 2.05 7.49
CA PHE A 195 -3.69 2.50 6.10
C PHE A 195 -2.29 2.32 5.51
N TYR A 196 -1.24 2.80 6.17
CA TYR A 196 0.12 2.67 5.66
C TYR A 196 0.59 1.21 5.66
N VAL A 197 0.24 0.40 6.67
CA VAL A 197 0.50 -1.05 6.66
C VAL A 197 -0.19 -1.73 5.48
N ARG A 198 -1.45 -1.38 5.17
CA ARG A 198 -2.17 -1.88 3.99
C ARG A 198 -1.48 -1.49 2.67
N LYS A 199 -1.07 -0.22 2.52
CA LYS A 199 -0.31 0.27 1.34
C LYS A 199 1.05 -0.45 1.20
N LEU A 200 1.74 -0.72 2.30
CA LEU A 200 3.01 -1.45 2.31
C LEU A 200 2.85 -2.92 1.91
N ARG A 201 1.82 -3.62 2.42
CA ARG A 201 1.49 -5.00 2.01
C ARG A 201 1.23 -5.09 0.50
N VAL A 202 0.40 -4.18 -0.05
CA VAL A 202 0.12 -4.13 -1.50
C VAL A 202 1.38 -3.83 -2.33
N ARG A 203 2.23 -2.91 -1.87
CA ARG A 203 3.51 -2.59 -2.54
C ARG A 203 4.46 -3.79 -2.56
N LEU A 204 4.58 -4.50 -1.43
CA LEU A 204 5.42 -5.68 -1.31
C LEU A 204 4.90 -6.82 -2.18
N ALA A 205 3.59 -7.09 -2.17
CA ALA A 205 2.96 -8.10 -3.02
C ALA A 205 3.23 -7.84 -4.52
N ARG A 206 3.08 -6.58 -4.97
CA ARG A 206 3.41 -6.17 -6.35
C ARG A 206 4.89 -6.38 -6.69
N ALA A 207 5.81 -6.02 -5.79
CA ALA A 207 7.25 -6.20 -6.00
C ALA A 207 7.68 -7.68 -6.03
N VAL A 208 7.11 -8.52 -5.16
CA VAL A 208 7.34 -9.97 -5.19
C VAL A 208 6.76 -10.59 -6.47
N CYS A 209 5.60 -10.12 -6.92
CA CYS A 209 4.99 -10.57 -8.17
C CYS A 209 5.84 -10.20 -9.39
N SER A 210 6.36 -8.96 -9.48
CA SER A 210 7.26 -8.58 -10.59
C SER A 210 8.57 -9.35 -10.57
N ILE A 211 9.16 -9.61 -9.39
CA ILE A 211 10.38 -10.45 -9.29
C ILE A 211 10.10 -11.89 -9.75
N PHE A 212 8.94 -12.47 -9.41
CA PHE A 212 8.54 -13.78 -9.91
C PHE A 212 8.26 -13.78 -11.42
N ALA A 213 7.68 -12.70 -11.97
CA ALA A 213 7.47 -12.55 -13.40
C ALA A 213 8.80 -12.46 -14.17
N ASP A 214 9.75 -11.66 -13.69
CA ASP A 214 11.11 -11.56 -14.27
C ASP A 214 11.85 -12.90 -14.19
N HIS A 215 11.71 -13.63 -13.08
CA HIS A 215 12.36 -14.95 -12.93
C HIS A 215 11.70 -16.00 -13.84
N CYS A 216 10.38 -15.94 -14.04
CA CYS A 216 9.64 -16.78 -14.99
C CYS A 216 9.98 -16.45 -16.45
N ALA A 217 10.17 -15.17 -16.79
CA ALA A 217 10.62 -14.75 -18.12
C ALA A 217 12.05 -15.23 -18.40
N ARG A 218 12.96 -15.10 -17.42
CA ARG A 218 14.34 -15.61 -17.54
C ARG A 218 14.39 -17.13 -17.63
N SER A 219 13.56 -17.86 -16.87
CA SER A 219 13.51 -19.32 -16.96
C SER A 219 12.82 -19.83 -18.22
N ARG A 220 11.88 -19.08 -18.82
CA ARG A 220 11.38 -19.34 -20.19
C ARG A 220 12.49 -19.18 -21.23
N LEU A 221 13.26 -18.10 -21.18
CA LEU A 221 14.41 -17.90 -22.09
C LEU A 221 15.49 -18.97 -21.92
N ALA A 222 15.80 -19.36 -20.67
CA ALA A 222 16.72 -20.47 -20.39
C ALA A 222 16.18 -21.84 -20.85
N ARG A 223 14.86 -22.06 -20.78
CA ARG A 223 14.22 -23.26 -21.35
C ARG A 223 14.23 -23.24 -22.87
N GLN A 224 14.03 -22.10 -23.53
CA GLN A 224 14.18 -21.99 -25.00
C GLN A 224 15.62 -22.26 -25.45
N SER A 225 16.63 -21.74 -24.75
CA SER A 225 18.04 -22.02 -25.09
C SER A 225 18.50 -23.45 -24.76
N MET A 226 17.85 -24.13 -23.80
CA MET A 226 18.03 -25.58 -23.61
C MET A 226 17.29 -26.41 -24.66
N LEU A 227 16.04 -26.09 -25.01
CA LEU A 227 15.27 -26.83 -26.01
C LEU A 227 15.95 -26.80 -27.39
N HIS A 228 16.48 -25.65 -27.80
CA HIS A 228 17.27 -25.52 -29.04
C HIS A 228 18.64 -26.26 -29.00
N LYS A 229 19.06 -26.76 -27.83
CA LYS A 229 20.20 -27.70 -27.70
C LYS A 229 19.76 -29.16 -27.58
N PHE A 230 18.54 -29.43 -27.12
CA PHE A 230 18.03 -30.78 -26.88
C PHE A 230 17.40 -31.47 -28.10
N GLN A 231 17.15 -30.73 -29.19
CA GLN A 231 16.64 -31.33 -30.43
C GLN A 231 17.67 -32.18 -31.20
N ASN A 232 18.94 -32.23 -30.76
CA ASN A 232 20.02 -33.00 -31.39
C ASN A 232 20.63 -34.10 -30.48
N SER A 233 19.83 -34.80 -29.66
CA SER A 233 20.26 -36.09 -29.08
C SER A 233 19.13 -36.98 -28.54
N CYS A 234 19.02 -38.17 -29.13
CA CYS A 234 18.66 -39.48 -28.56
C CYS A 234 17.42 -39.67 -27.67
N THR A 235 16.60 -40.64 -28.09
CA THR A 235 15.70 -41.50 -27.31
C THR A 235 16.42 -42.30 -26.21
N PHE A 236 15.78 -42.54 -25.05
CA PHE A 236 15.63 -43.90 -24.47
C PHE A 236 14.56 -43.98 -23.35
N ASP A 237 14.33 -45.18 -22.82
CA ASP A 237 13.13 -45.65 -22.11
C ASP A 237 12.99 -45.37 -20.59
N LEU A 238 11.77 -45.64 -20.09
CA LEU A 238 11.42 -45.76 -18.67
C LEU A 238 11.84 -47.12 -18.09
N SER A 239 12.28 -47.17 -16.83
CA SER A 239 11.91 -48.30 -15.95
C SER A 239 12.04 -48.00 -14.44
N SER A 240 11.20 -48.70 -13.65
CA SER A 240 11.49 -49.30 -12.34
C SER A 240 11.71 -48.48 -11.04
N ASN A 241 10.76 -48.72 -10.12
CA ASN A 241 10.94 -49.17 -8.72
C ASN A 241 11.16 -48.22 -7.52
N SER A 242 10.48 -48.63 -6.43
CA SER A 242 10.87 -48.54 -5.00
C SER A 242 10.75 -47.19 -4.27
N SER A 243 10.33 -47.09 -3.00
CA SER A 243 9.52 -47.96 -2.12
C SER A 243 8.97 -47.14 -0.93
N SER A 244 8.03 -47.72 -0.18
CA SER A 244 7.66 -47.53 1.24
C SER A 244 8.31 -46.41 2.07
N ILE A 245 7.48 -45.69 2.84
CA ILE A 245 7.41 -45.78 4.33
C ILE A 245 6.22 -44.97 4.84
N ALA A 246 5.40 -45.57 5.71
CA ALA A 246 4.37 -44.89 6.50
C ALA A 246 4.03 -45.75 7.73
N PHE A 247 4.04 -45.19 8.95
CA PHE A 247 3.37 -45.80 10.10
C PHE A 247 3.05 -44.81 11.24
N LEU A 248 1.99 -45.18 11.97
CA LEU A 248 1.30 -44.62 13.15
C LEU A 248 1.99 -43.55 14.05
N VAL A 249 1.16 -42.64 14.58
CA VAL A 249 0.65 -42.69 15.99
C VAL A 249 -0.82 -42.25 16.00
N LEU A 250 -1.63 -42.78 16.91
CA LEU A 250 -3.06 -42.51 17.11
C LEU A 250 -3.36 -42.74 18.62
N GLU A 251 -4.04 -41.83 19.34
CA GLU A 251 -5.06 -42.14 20.40
C GLU A 251 -5.57 -40.94 21.24
N TYR A 252 -6.82 -41.10 21.72
CA TYR A 252 -7.52 -40.53 22.89
C TYR A 252 -7.56 -39.02 23.22
N ALA A 253 -8.79 -38.48 23.27
CA ALA A 253 -9.33 -37.78 24.44
C ALA A 253 -10.88 -37.74 24.42
N HIS A 254 -11.49 -37.80 25.60
CA HIS A 254 -12.94 -37.87 25.89
C HIS A 254 -13.15 -37.26 27.30
N ASP A 255 -14.30 -36.74 27.75
CA ASP A 255 -15.62 -36.51 27.15
C ASP A 255 -16.39 -35.44 27.97
N SER A 256 -17.45 -34.82 27.42
CA SER A 256 -18.66 -34.26 28.11
C SER A 256 -19.49 -33.34 27.19
N ASP A 257 -20.83 -33.46 27.24
CA ASP A 257 -21.80 -32.63 26.50
C ASP A 257 -22.33 -31.42 27.30
N ASP A 258 -22.82 -30.38 26.59
CA ASP A 258 -23.75 -29.36 27.07
C ASP A 258 -24.48 -28.69 25.87
N ASP A 259 -25.80 -28.49 25.94
CA ASP A 259 -26.72 -28.25 24.80
C ASP A 259 -26.79 -26.79 24.28
N VAL A 260 -26.38 -26.50 23.03
CA VAL A 260 -26.85 -25.30 22.26
C VAL A 260 -26.87 -25.50 20.72
N SER A 261 -28.07 -25.70 20.15
CA SER A 261 -28.54 -25.30 18.79
C SER A 261 -27.79 -25.72 17.49
N PRO A 262 -28.50 -26.13 16.41
CA PRO A 262 -27.93 -26.81 15.23
C PRO A 262 -27.22 -25.91 14.20
N ALA A 263 -26.73 -24.72 14.58
CA ALA A 263 -26.07 -23.76 13.67
C ALA A 263 -24.52 -23.80 13.73
N SER A 264 -23.95 -24.63 14.59
CA SER A 264 -22.56 -24.52 15.09
C SER A 264 -21.54 -25.47 14.45
N SER A 265 -21.96 -26.63 13.93
CA SER A 265 -21.07 -27.74 13.53
C SER A 265 -20.08 -27.41 12.40
N TRP A 266 -20.34 -26.38 11.59
CA TRP A 266 -19.55 -26.05 10.40
C TRP A 266 -18.33 -25.15 10.65
N GLN A 267 -18.11 -24.68 11.89
CA GLN A 267 -16.96 -23.80 12.20
C GLN A 267 -15.70 -24.56 12.65
N ALA A 268 -15.81 -25.87 12.95
CA ALA A 268 -14.72 -26.67 13.52
C ALA A 268 -13.55 -26.97 12.54
N SER A 269 -13.82 -27.14 11.24
CA SER A 269 -12.79 -27.50 10.24
C SER A 269 -11.76 -26.40 9.94
N ALA A 270 -11.97 -25.16 10.40
CA ALA A 270 -11.11 -24.03 10.04
C ALA A 270 -9.72 -24.03 10.73
N MET A 271 -9.48 -24.91 11.70
CA MET A 271 -8.23 -24.90 12.47
C MET A 271 -7.07 -25.61 11.75
N SER A 272 -5.94 -24.89 11.62
CA SER A 272 -4.60 -25.37 11.22
C SER A 272 -4.25 -25.54 9.73
N LEU A 273 -4.89 -24.81 8.81
CA LEU A 273 -4.30 -24.62 7.48
C LEU A 273 -2.88 -24.05 7.57
N SER A 274 -1.92 -24.64 6.84
CA SER A 274 -0.51 -24.23 6.94
C SER A 274 -0.30 -22.77 6.53
N GLN A 275 0.64 -22.09 7.18
CA GLN A 275 0.97 -20.69 6.85
C GLN A 275 1.45 -20.53 5.39
N ALA A 276 1.98 -21.59 4.76
CA ALA A 276 2.31 -21.62 3.34
C ALA A 276 1.05 -21.72 2.46
N ALA A 277 0.11 -22.60 2.79
CA ALA A 277 -1.19 -22.73 2.11
C ALA A 277 -1.97 -21.40 2.12
N LEU A 278 -2.12 -20.75 3.27
CA LEU A 278 -2.80 -19.45 3.38
C LEU A 278 -2.17 -18.37 2.48
N ARG A 279 -0.83 -18.36 2.35
CA ARG A 279 -0.11 -17.42 1.46
C ARG A 279 -0.32 -17.77 -0.02
N LYS A 280 -0.45 -19.05 -0.38
CA LYS A 280 -0.79 -19.50 -1.73
C LYS A 280 -2.22 -19.07 -2.11
N ILE A 281 -3.21 -19.39 -1.28
CA ILE A 281 -4.62 -18.99 -1.43
C ILE A 281 -4.73 -17.47 -1.61
N THR A 282 -4.14 -16.70 -0.69
CA THR A 282 -4.17 -15.22 -0.75
C THR A 282 -3.56 -14.69 -2.06
N LYS A 283 -2.45 -15.28 -2.54
CA LYS A 283 -1.80 -14.88 -3.79
C LYS A 283 -2.66 -15.20 -5.02
N GLU A 284 -3.29 -16.37 -5.04
CA GLU A 284 -4.15 -16.81 -6.14
C GLU A 284 -5.44 -16.00 -6.22
N LEU A 285 -6.09 -15.76 -5.10
CA LEU A 285 -7.29 -14.92 -5.01
C LEU A 285 -7.02 -13.51 -5.55
N LEU A 286 -5.89 -12.91 -5.14
CA LEU A 286 -5.42 -11.61 -5.62
C LEU A 286 -5.02 -11.66 -7.11
N THR A 287 -4.54 -12.80 -7.62
CA THR A 287 -4.23 -12.97 -9.06
C THR A 287 -5.52 -13.00 -9.87
N LEU A 288 -6.50 -13.81 -9.47
CA LEU A 288 -7.80 -13.97 -10.14
C LEU A 288 -8.66 -12.70 -10.09
N GLN A 289 -8.45 -11.81 -9.11
CA GLN A 289 -9.05 -10.47 -9.11
C GLN A 289 -8.37 -9.46 -10.06
N ASN A 290 -7.10 -9.63 -10.43
CA ASN A 290 -6.40 -8.73 -11.37
C ASN A 290 -6.43 -9.23 -12.82
N SER A 291 -6.46 -10.54 -13.00
CA SER A 291 -6.62 -11.27 -14.25
C SER A 291 -7.67 -12.36 -14.04
N PRO A 292 -8.97 -12.01 -14.11
CA PRO A 292 -10.05 -12.98 -14.03
C PRO A 292 -10.01 -13.91 -15.24
N LEU A 293 -10.59 -15.10 -15.09
CA LEU A 293 -10.73 -16.06 -16.18
C LEU A 293 -12.03 -15.78 -16.96
N GLU A 294 -12.06 -16.18 -18.22
CA GLU A 294 -13.21 -15.95 -19.11
C GLU A 294 -14.49 -16.57 -18.54
N GLY A 295 -15.52 -15.75 -18.30
CA GLY A 295 -16.77 -16.16 -17.67
C GLY A 295 -16.68 -16.51 -16.18
N ILE A 296 -15.60 -16.11 -15.48
CA ILE A 296 -15.41 -16.38 -14.04
C ILE A 296 -15.03 -15.11 -13.28
N ARG A 297 -15.78 -14.78 -12.23
CA ARG A 297 -15.53 -13.65 -11.32
C ARG A 297 -15.45 -14.13 -9.88
N ILE A 298 -14.65 -13.50 -9.03
CA ILE A 298 -14.45 -13.94 -7.63
C ILE A 298 -14.69 -12.80 -6.64
N VAL A 299 -15.52 -13.09 -5.65
CA VAL A 299 -15.92 -12.24 -4.54
C VAL A 299 -15.30 -12.79 -3.25
N PRO A 300 -14.17 -12.23 -2.76
CA PRO A 300 -13.72 -12.50 -1.41
C PRO A 300 -14.73 -11.95 -0.40
N ASP A 301 -14.86 -12.60 0.75
CA ASP A 301 -15.50 -11.99 1.91
C ASP A 301 -14.50 -11.06 2.64
N ASP A 302 -15.02 -10.04 3.33
CA ASP A 302 -14.21 -9.08 4.10
C ASP A 302 -13.79 -9.64 5.47
N ARG A 303 -14.46 -10.70 5.98
CA ARG A 303 -14.18 -11.28 7.30
C ARG A 303 -13.25 -12.48 7.23
N ASP A 304 -13.43 -13.36 6.24
CA ASP A 304 -12.54 -14.51 6.01
C ASP A 304 -12.10 -14.64 4.54
N ILE A 305 -10.81 -14.94 4.37
CA ILE A 305 -10.14 -15.12 3.07
C ILE A 305 -10.37 -16.55 2.55
N LEU A 306 -10.72 -17.52 3.40
CA LEU A 306 -11.03 -18.89 2.99
C LEU A 306 -12.46 -19.01 2.46
N ALA A 307 -13.44 -18.34 3.09
CA ALA A 307 -14.87 -18.39 2.75
C ALA A 307 -15.30 -17.54 1.53
N PHE A 308 -14.47 -17.44 0.48
CA PHE A 308 -14.82 -16.67 -0.72
C PHE A 308 -15.85 -17.37 -1.63
N GLN A 309 -16.56 -16.58 -2.45
CA GLN A 309 -17.49 -17.07 -3.47
C GLN A 309 -16.95 -16.80 -4.87
N ALA A 310 -17.09 -17.76 -5.78
CA ALA A 310 -16.84 -17.56 -7.21
C ALA A 310 -18.16 -17.61 -7.98
N TRP A 311 -18.36 -16.65 -8.89
CA TRP A 311 -19.41 -16.70 -9.90
C TRP A 311 -18.87 -17.35 -11.18
N LEU A 312 -19.66 -18.27 -11.74
CA LEU A 312 -19.37 -18.98 -12.98
C LEU A 312 -20.51 -18.74 -13.98
N GLU A 313 -20.18 -18.22 -15.15
CA GLU A 313 -21.09 -18.07 -16.29
C GLU A 313 -21.22 -19.41 -17.03
N GLY A 314 -22.47 -19.87 -17.20
CA GLY A 314 -22.79 -21.12 -17.90
C GLY A 314 -22.33 -21.10 -19.36
N PRO A 315 -21.48 -22.05 -19.81
CA PRO A 315 -20.90 -22.00 -21.15
C PRO A 315 -21.94 -22.07 -22.27
N ALA A 316 -21.74 -21.28 -23.33
CA ALA A 316 -22.60 -21.31 -24.51
C ALA A 316 -22.62 -22.71 -25.17
N GLY A 317 -23.78 -23.13 -25.69
CA GLY A 317 -23.99 -24.47 -26.26
C GLY A 317 -24.28 -25.58 -25.24
N THR A 318 -24.16 -25.31 -23.93
CA THR A 318 -24.51 -26.25 -22.86
C THR A 318 -25.95 -26.00 -22.36
N PRO A 319 -26.62 -26.96 -21.70
CA PRO A 319 -27.92 -26.72 -21.07
C PRO A 319 -27.87 -25.68 -19.93
N TYR A 320 -26.68 -25.25 -19.51
CA TYR A 320 -26.44 -24.25 -18.48
C TYR A 320 -26.31 -22.82 -19.03
N ALA A 321 -26.33 -22.64 -20.37
CA ALA A 321 -26.06 -21.37 -21.03
C ALA A 321 -26.97 -20.21 -20.53
N GLY A 322 -26.35 -19.07 -20.23
CA GLY A 322 -27.05 -17.87 -19.74
C GLY A 322 -27.40 -17.88 -18.24
N GLY A 323 -27.18 -19.00 -17.53
CA GLY A 323 -27.23 -19.05 -16.07
C GLY A 323 -25.91 -18.61 -15.43
N TYR A 324 -25.98 -17.84 -14.35
CA TYR A 324 -24.82 -17.54 -13.49
C TYR A 324 -24.94 -18.34 -12.18
N PHE A 325 -23.93 -19.16 -11.92
CA PHE A 325 -23.86 -20.11 -10.81
C PHE A 325 -22.88 -19.61 -9.73
N LYS A 326 -23.13 -19.98 -8.46
CA LYS A 326 -22.22 -19.69 -7.35
C LYS A 326 -21.48 -20.95 -6.90
N VAL A 327 -20.16 -20.85 -6.78
CA VAL A 327 -19.27 -21.90 -6.25
C VAL A 327 -18.64 -21.41 -4.95
N GLN A 328 -18.59 -22.28 -3.94
CA GLN A 328 -17.90 -22.07 -2.66
C GLN A 328 -16.79 -23.12 -2.51
N PHE A 329 -15.74 -22.74 -1.78
CA PHE A 329 -14.56 -23.57 -1.52
C PHE A 329 -14.49 -23.93 -0.03
N GLU A 330 -14.11 -25.18 0.26
CA GLU A 330 -13.76 -25.65 1.60
C GLU A 330 -12.32 -26.18 1.55
N PHE A 331 -11.44 -25.58 2.35
CA PHE A 331 -10.03 -25.91 2.37
C PHE A 331 -9.72 -26.90 3.49
N THR A 332 -9.24 -28.09 3.13
CA THR A 332 -8.71 -29.08 4.06
C THR A 332 -7.25 -28.74 4.44
N PRO A 333 -6.75 -29.20 5.61
CA PRO A 333 -5.36 -28.98 6.02
C PRO A 333 -4.33 -29.64 5.09
N GLU A 334 -4.74 -30.61 4.27
CA GLU A 334 -3.91 -31.27 3.25
C GLU A 334 -3.47 -30.34 2.10
N PHE A 335 -4.21 -29.26 1.83
CA PHE A 335 -3.94 -28.34 0.72
C PHE A 335 -2.54 -27.70 0.86
N PRO A 336 -1.69 -27.68 -0.19
CA PRO A 336 -2.01 -27.93 -1.61
C PRO A 336 -1.69 -29.35 -2.11
N THR A 337 -1.55 -30.34 -1.23
CA THR A 337 -1.19 -31.72 -1.62
C THR A 337 -2.36 -32.41 -2.31
N SER A 338 -3.56 -32.26 -1.78
CA SER A 338 -4.84 -32.56 -2.43
C SER A 338 -5.56 -31.27 -2.87
N PRO A 339 -6.54 -31.37 -3.80
CA PRO A 339 -7.38 -30.22 -4.17
C PRO A 339 -8.31 -29.81 -3.02
N PRO A 340 -8.74 -28.52 -2.95
CA PRO A 340 -9.78 -28.11 -2.03
C PRO A 340 -11.12 -28.74 -2.43
N LYS A 341 -11.98 -29.00 -1.43
CA LYS A 341 -13.38 -29.37 -1.70
C LYS A 341 -14.11 -28.16 -2.31
N CYS A 342 -15.04 -28.44 -3.20
CA CYS A 342 -15.79 -27.42 -3.93
C CYS A 342 -17.28 -27.80 -3.95
N ARG A 343 -18.16 -26.82 -3.76
CA ARG A 343 -19.62 -27.01 -3.85
C ARG A 343 -20.29 -25.88 -4.61
N PHE A 344 -21.32 -26.20 -5.38
CA PHE A 344 -22.25 -25.22 -5.91
C PHE A 344 -23.23 -24.76 -4.82
N ALA A 345 -23.27 -23.45 -4.55
CA ALA A 345 -24.26 -22.84 -3.65
C ALA A 345 -25.59 -22.53 -4.37
N THR A 346 -25.57 -22.46 -5.71
CA THR A 346 -26.76 -22.50 -6.57
C THR A 346 -27.07 -23.96 -6.91
N LYS A 347 -28.29 -24.44 -6.66
CA LYS A 347 -28.71 -25.79 -7.06
C LYS A 347 -28.55 -25.96 -8.58
N ILE A 348 -27.97 -27.09 -8.99
CA ILE A 348 -27.68 -27.43 -10.38
C ILE A 348 -27.91 -28.93 -10.59
N PHE A 349 -28.58 -29.29 -11.69
CA PHE A 349 -28.75 -30.68 -12.10
C PHE A 349 -27.57 -31.05 -13.02
N HIS A 350 -26.61 -31.79 -12.50
CA HIS A 350 -25.36 -32.16 -13.18
C HIS A 350 -24.85 -33.51 -12.66
N PRO A 351 -24.37 -34.43 -13.52
CA PRO A 351 -24.00 -35.79 -13.10
C PRO A 351 -22.94 -35.83 -11.99
N ASN A 352 -21.94 -34.94 -12.00
CA ASN A 352 -20.83 -34.96 -11.05
C ASN A 352 -21.08 -34.10 -9.79
N VAL A 353 -22.32 -33.67 -9.53
CA VAL A 353 -22.69 -32.79 -8.41
C VAL A 353 -23.77 -33.44 -7.55
N ALA A 354 -23.59 -33.44 -6.22
CA ALA A 354 -24.58 -33.99 -5.29
C ALA A 354 -25.87 -33.12 -5.27
N PRO A 355 -27.08 -33.71 -5.43
CA PRO A 355 -28.33 -32.93 -5.53
C PRO A 355 -28.69 -32.14 -4.27
N LEU A 356 -28.34 -32.67 -3.08
CA LEU A 356 -28.74 -32.09 -1.80
C LEU A 356 -27.72 -31.08 -1.24
N THR A 357 -26.42 -31.36 -1.34
CA THR A 357 -25.34 -30.53 -0.78
C THR A 357 -24.63 -29.65 -1.82
N GLY A 358 -24.81 -29.91 -3.11
CA GLY A 358 -24.12 -29.22 -4.20
C GLY A 358 -22.62 -29.56 -4.32
N GLU A 359 -22.12 -30.54 -3.57
CA GLU A 359 -20.70 -30.94 -3.60
C GLU A 359 -20.29 -31.53 -4.95
N ILE A 360 -19.11 -31.16 -5.42
CA ILE A 360 -18.51 -31.64 -6.68
C ILE A 360 -17.65 -32.88 -6.39
N CYS A 361 -17.82 -33.94 -7.19
CA CYS A 361 -17.12 -35.20 -7.03
C CYS A 361 -15.58 -35.03 -6.93
N VAL A 362 -15.04 -35.29 -5.74
CA VAL A 362 -13.61 -35.08 -5.43
C VAL A 362 -12.69 -35.96 -6.25
N ASN A 363 -13.14 -37.14 -6.69
CA ASN A 363 -12.35 -38.02 -7.56
C ASN A 363 -12.06 -37.37 -8.92
N THR A 364 -13.04 -36.65 -9.47
CA THR A 364 -12.89 -35.87 -10.71
C THR A 364 -11.88 -34.73 -10.55
N LEU A 365 -11.83 -34.10 -9.37
CA LEU A 365 -10.83 -33.05 -9.07
C LEU A 365 -9.44 -33.61 -8.72
N LYS A 366 -9.34 -34.88 -8.29
CA LYS A 366 -8.08 -35.53 -7.91
C LYS A 366 -7.29 -36.09 -9.10
N LYS A 367 -7.95 -36.62 -10.15
CA LYS A 367 -7.28 -37.32 -11.28
C LYS A 367 -6.09 -36.53 -11.86
N ASP A 368 -6.25 -35.23 -12.09
CA ASP A 368 -5.22 -34.34 -12.68
C ASP A 368 -4.52 -33.41 -11.69
N TRP A 369 -4.75 -33.56 -10.38
CA TRP A 369 -4.25 -32.58 -9.40
C TRP A 369 -2.72 -32.56 -9.28
N ARG A 370 -2.13 -31.35 -9.32
CA ARG A 370 -0.72 -31.11 -9.04
C ARG A 370 -0.56 -30.04 -7.97
N ARG A 371 0.46 -30.17 -7.12
CA ARG A 371 0.71 -29.24 -5.99
C ARG A 371 0.99 -27.79 -6.43
N ASP A 372 1.37 -27.60 -7.69
CA ASP A 372 1.54 -26.29 -8.34
C ASP A 372 0.22 -25.66 -8.81
N TYR A 373 -0.83 -26.46 -9.05
CA TYR A 373 -2.15 -25.98 -9.47
C TYR A 373 -2.88 -25.30 -8.31
N GLY A 374 -3.81 -24.41 -8.65
CA GLY A 374 -4.45 -23.51 -7.71
C GLY A 374 -5.94 -23.32 -7.99
N ILE A 375 -6.57 -22.42 -7.24
CA ILE A 375 -8.02 -22.13 -7.28
C ILE A 375 -8.50 -21.86 -8.72
N GLY A 376 -7.72 -21.12 -9.52
CA GLY A 376 -8.05 -20.83 -10.92
C GLY A 376 -8.06 -22.05 -11.84
N HIS A 377 -7.22 -23.05 -11.56
CA HIS A 377 -7.26 -24.32 -12.31
C HIS A 377 -8.49 -25.14 -11.92
N VAL A 378 -8.83 -25.20 -10.62
CA VAL A 378 -10.06 -25.87 -10.15
C VAL A 378 -11.30 -25.23 -10.79
N LEU A 379 -11.40 -23.90 -10.80
CA LEU A 379 -12.48 -23.18 -11.48
C LEU A 379 -12.54 -23.46 -12.99
N SER A 380 -11.39 -23.61 -13.65
CA SER A 380 -11.34 -24.02 -15.06
C SER A 380 -11.84 -25.45 -15.27
N VAL A 381 -11.45 -26.40 -14.41
CA VAL A 381 -11.93 -27.80 -14.46
C VAL A 381 -13.43 -27.86 -14.23
N VAL A 382 -13.97 -27.11 -13.26
CA VAL A 382 -15.43 -27.01 -13.03
C VAL A 382 -16.15 -26.42 -14.25
N LYS A 383 -15.59 -25.40 -14.93
CA LYS A 383 -16.15 -24.90 -16.20
C LYS A 383 -16.11 -25.97 -17.31
N CYS A 384 -15.04 -26.76 -17.40
CA CYS A 384 -14.95 -27.87 -18.35
C CYS A 384 -15.98 -28.98 -18.08
N LEU A 385 -16.29 -29.31 -16.82
CA LEU A 385 -17.30 -30.30 -16.47
C LEU A 385 -18.73 -29.89 -16.89
N LEU A 386 -19.04 -28.59 -16.94
CA LEU A 386 -20.31 -28.10 -17.48
C LEU A 386 -20.43 -28.26 -19.01
N ILE A 387 -19.29 -28.45 -19.71
CA ILE A 387 -19.22 -28.67 -21.16
C ILE A 387 -19.17 -30.18 -21.46
N TYR A 388 -18.39 -30.93 -20.70
CA TYR A 388 -18.22 -32.39 -20.85
C TYR A 388 -18.36 -33.07 -19.47
N PRO A 389 -19.60 -33.43 -19.06
CA PRO A 389 -19.84 -34.14 -17.81
C PRO A 389 -19.31 -35.58 -17.88
N ASN A 390 -18.74 -36.08 -16.78
CA ASN A 390 -18.15 -37.42 -16.73
C ASN A 390 -19.15 -38.45 -16.18
N ALA A 391 -19.67 -39.33 -17.03
CA ALA A 391 -20.59 -40.40 -16.64
C ALA A 391 -19.97 -41.40 -15.63
N GLU A 392 -18.68 -41.76 -15.77
CA GLU A 392 -17.99 -42.75 -14.91
C GLU A 392 -17.87 -42.32 -13.44
N SER A 393 -18.15 -41.07 -13.13
CA SER A 393 -18.00 -40.52 -11.78
C SER A 393 -19.20 -39.67 -11.40
N ALA A 394 -20.38 -40.11 -11.84
CA ALA A 394 -21.65 -39.54 -11.46
C ALA A 394 -21.86 -39.66 -9.94
N LEU A 395 -22.19 -38.53 -9.31
CA LEU A 395 -22.61 -38.38 -7.92
C LEU A 395 -24.15 -38.14 -7.84
N HIS A 396 -24.79 -37.92 -8.99
CA HIS A 396 -26.23 -37.86 -9.17
C HIS A 396 -26.65 -38.95 -10.16
N GLU A 397 -27.13 -40.08 -9.63
CA GLU A 397 -27.38 -41.31 -10.39
C GLU A 397 -28.35 -41.10 -11.56
N GLU A 398 -29.50 -40.47 -11.32
CA GLU A 398 -30.50 -40.10 -12.34
C GLU A 398 -29.89 -39.29 -13.50
N ALA A 399 -29.10 -38.26 -13.20
CA ALA A 399 -28.47 -37.40 -14.20
C ALA A 399 -27.36 -38.14 -14.97
N GLY A 400 -26.59 -39.01 -14.31
CA GLY A 400 -25.62 -39.89 -14.95
C GLY A 400 -26.26 -40.90 -15.89
N ARG A 401 -27.41 -41.47 -15.49
CA ARG A 401 -28.21 -42.39 -16.31
C ARG A 401 -28.79 -41.68 -17.54
N LEU A 402 -29.48 -40.55 -17.34
CA LEU A 402 -30.07 -39.78 -18.45
C LEU A 402 -29.02 -39.23 -19.42
N LEU A 403 -27.81 -38.89 -18.95
CA LEU A 403 -26.71 -38.50 -19.84
C LEU A 403 -26.32 -39.61 -20.84
N LEU A 404 -26.41 -40.88 -20.42
CA LEU A 404 -26.07 -42.05 -21.23
C LEU A 404 -27.25 -42.57 -22.07
N GLU A 405 -28.46 -42.57 -21.51
CA GLU A 405 -29.67 -43.12 -22.15
C GLU A 405 -30.39 -42.10 -23.06
N ALA A 406 -30.52 -40.84 -22.63
CA ALA A 406 -31.43 -39.86 -23.23
C ALA A 406 -30.92 -38.41 -23.04
N TYR A 407 -29.91 -38.03 -23.84
CA TYR A 407 -29.25 -36.73 -23.71
C TYR A 407 -30.20 -35.52 -23.82
N GLU A 408 -31.24 -35.57 -24.67
CA GLU A 408 -32.20 -34.46 -24.77
C GLU A 408 -33.08 -34.31 -23.53
N ASP A 409 -33.47 -35.41 -22.88
CA ASP A 409 -34.24 -35.38 -21.63
C ASP A 409 -33.37 -34.80 -20.51
N TYR A 410 -32.14 -35.30 -20.37
CA TYR A 410 -31.12 -34.72 -19.49
C TYR A 410 -30.94 -33.22 -19.74
N ALA A 411 -30.78 -32.81 -21.00
CA ALA A 411 -30.59 -31.42 -21.37
C ALA A 411 -31.87 -30.59 -21.11
N SER A 412 -33.08 -31.16 -21.24
CA SER A 412 -34.34 -30.48 -20.91
C SER A 412 -34.46 -30.21 -19.40
N GLN A 413 -34.14 -31.21 -18.58
CA GLN A 413 -34.18 -31.14 -17.11
C GLN A 413 -33.10 -30.19 -16.57
N ALA A 414 -31.89 -30.24 -17.14
CA ALA A 414 -30.80 -29.30 -16.85
C ALA A 414 -31.13 -27.86 -17.28
N ARG A 415 -31.76 -27.65 -18.45
CA ARG A 415 -32.27 -26.33 -18.90
C ARG A 415 -33.34 -25.80 -17.94
N LEU A 416 -34.31 -26.63 -17.55
CA LEU A 416 -35.37 -26.27 -16.59
C LEU A 416 -34.77 -25.87 -15.23
N MET A 417 -33.94 -26.73 -14.64
CA MET A 417 -33.29 -26.48 -13.34
C MET A 417 -32.40 -25.23 -13.36
N THR A 418 -31.64 -25.02 -14.44
CA THR A 418 -30.89 -23.77 -14.65
C THR A 418 -31.80 -22.56 -14.66
N SER A 419 -32.93 -22.62 -15.38
CA SER A 419 -33.86 -21.50 -15.49
C SER A 419 -34.51 -21.12 -14.15
N VAL A 420 -34.64 -22.06 -13.21
CA VAL A 420 -35.26 -21.85 -11.88
C VAL A 420 -34.24 -21.46 -10.81
N HIS A 421 -33.00 -21.98 -10.86
CA HIS A 421 -32.04 -21.86 -9.77
C HIS A 421 -30.77 -21.04 -10.06
N ALA A 422 -30.40 -20.81 -11.33
CA ALA A 422 -29.30 -19.92 -11.68
C ALA A 422 -29.78 -18.47 -11.74
N SER A 423 -28.89 -17.50 -11.46
CA SER A 423 -29.22 -16.10 -11.74
C SER A 423 -29.34 -15.89 -13.24
N ARG A 424 -30.45 -15.32 -13.71
CA ARG A 424 -30.63 -14.86 -15.09
C ARG A 424 -30.11 -13.44 -15.32
N ILE A 425 -29.94 -12.68 -14.23
CA ILE A 425 -29.35 -11.34 -14.25
C ILE A 425 -27.84 -11.50 -14.16
N ARG A 426 -27.10 -10.82 -15.05
CA ARG A 426 -25.64 -10.71 -14.98
C ARG A 426 -25.24 -10.07 -13.64
N PRO A 427 -24.43 -10.73 -12.80
CA PRO A 427 -23.92 -10.12 -11.57
C PRO A 427 -23.03 -8.91 -11.90
N ALA A 428 -23.15 -7.83 -11.13
CA ALA A 428 -22.43 -6.56 -11.38
C ALA A 428 -20.90 -6.72 -11.35
N GLU A 429 -20.40 -7.80 -10.75
CA GLU A 429 -19.00 -8.23 -10.76
C GLU A 429 -18.47 -8.56 -12.16
N PHE A 430 -19.35 -8.86 -13.13
CA PHE A 430 -18.98 -9.05 -14.54
C PHE A 430 -18.77 -7.73 -15.27
N ASP A 431 -19.52 -6.68 -14.93
CA ASP A 431 -19.47 -5.37 -15.60
C ASP A 431 -18.21 -4.54 -15.23
N ILE A 432 -17.38 -5.04 -14.32
CA ILE A 432 -16.04 -4.48 -14.02
C ILE A 432 -15.13 -4.69 -15.24
N PRO A 433 -14.63 -3.63 -15.89
CA PRO A 433 -13.91 -3.77 -17.16
C PRO A 433 -12.52 -4.38 -16.98
N ASP A 434 -12.32 -5.53 -17.62
CA ASP A 434 -11.11 -6.34 -17.60
C ASP A 434 -9.83 -5.56 -17.91
N ALA A 435 -8.72 -6.00 -17.31
CA ALA A 435 -7.42 -5.35 -17.45
C ALA A 435 -6.84 -5.44 -18.90
N GLU A 436 -7.35 -6.38 -19.70
CA GLU A 436 -7.01 -6.60 -21.11
C GLU A 436 -7.46 -5.41 -21.99
N THR A 437 -8.71 -4.97 -21.83
CA THR A 437 -9.35 -3.91 -22.64
C THR A 437 -8.61 -2.58 -22.58
N LYS A 438 -7.93 -2.31 -21.45
CA LYS A 438 -7.10 -1.12 -21.23
C LYS A 438 -5.79 -1.14 -22.05
N ARG A 439 -5.36 -2.29 -22.58
CA ARG A 439 -4.19 -2.40 -23.47
C ARG A 439 -4.58 -2.11 -24.92
N THR A 440 -5.63 -2.76 -25.41
CA THR A 440 -6.11 -2.62 -26.80
C THR A 440 -6.54 -1.17 -27.09
N ALA A 441 -7.25 -0.53 -26.16
CA ALA A 441 -7.71 0.86 -26.30
C ALA A 441 -6.57 1.90 -26.26
N GLN A 442 -5.35 1.55 -25.85
CA GLN A 442 -4.19 2.46 -25.91
C GLN A 442 -3.43 2.33 -27.23
N ALA A 443 -3.38 1.13 -27.83
CA ALA A 443 -2.67 0.88 -29.08
C ALA A 443 -3.26 1.64 -30.29
N THR A 444 -4.58 1.80 -30.35
CA THR A 444 -5.28 2.49 -31.46
C THR A 444 -5.16 4.02 -31.43
N SER A 445 -4.50 4.60 -30.42
CA SER A 445 -4.40 6.06 -30.26
C SER A 445 -3.18 6.72 -30.93
N VAL A 446 -2.31 5.94 -31.58
CA VAL A 446 -0.96 6.40 -32.01
C VAL A 446 -0.70 6.26 -33.52
N LEU A 447 -1.73 6.39 -34.36
CA LEU A 447 -1.59 6.61 -35.81
C LEU A 447 -2.46 7.80 -36.25
N GLY A 448 -1.82 8.95 -36.47
CA GLY A 448 -2.49 10.20 -36.80
C GLY A 448 -2.34 10.62 -38.27
N LYS A 449 -3.47 10.70 -38.97
CA LYS A 449 -3.80 11.60 -40.10
C LYS A 449 -2.67 12.02 -41.07
N SER A 450 -2.79 11.63 -42.34
CA SER A 450 -2.25 12.38 -43.49
C SER A 450 -3.10 12.18 -44.75
N ALA A 451 -2.88 13.03 -45.76
CA ALA A 451 -3.54 13.08 -47.08
C ALA A 451 -5.02 13.56 -47.13
N SER A 452 -5.46 13.94 -48.33
CA SER A 452 -6.68 14.69 -48.67
C SER A 452 -7.37 14.05 -49.90
N PRO A 453 -8.60 14.45 -50.30
CA PRO A 453 -9.45 13.61 -51.14
C PRO A 453 -9.15 13.71 -52.65
N VAL A 454 -9.52 12.65 -53.36
CA VAL A 454 -9.70 12.59 -54.83
C VAL A 454 -11.10 12.01 -55.09
N CYS A 455 -11.70 12.34 -56.23
CA CYS A 455 -13.12 12.10 -56.55
C CYS A 455 -13.27 11.12 -57.72
N GLU A 456 -14.35 10.32 -57.73
CA GLU A 456 -14.87 9.68 -58.95
C GLU A 456 -16.40 9.50 -58.88
N THR A 457 -17.05 9.22 -60.02
CA THR A 457 -18.37 9.82 -60.33
C THR A 457 -19.38 8.87 -61.00
N LYS A 458 -20.66 8.89 -60.58
CA LYS A 458 -21.89 8.54 -61.35
C LYS A 458 -23.18 8.58 -60.47
N LEU A 459 -24.42 8.68 -60.96
CA LEU A 459 -25.00 9.65 -61.94
C LEU A 459 -26.56 9.56 -61.99
N SER A 460 -27.28 10.56 -61.45
CA SER A 460 -28.67 10.97 -61.74
C SER A 460 -29.03 12.13 -60.79
N GLY A 461 -29.90 13.13 -61.08
CA GLY A 461 -30.76 13.41 -62.24
C GLY A 461 -32.21 13.61 -61.77
N SER A 462 -32.83 14.80 -61.76
CA SER A 462 -32.40 16.18 -62.15
C SER A 462 -32.94 17.22 -61.11
N ASP A 463 -33.33 18.51 -61.29
CA ASP A 463 -33.49 19.41 -62.44
C ASP A 463 -33.32 20.93 -62.10
N LYS A 464 -34.27 21.83 -62.47
CA LYS A 464 -34.10 23.29 -62.70
C LYS A 464 -35.43 24.10 -62.56
N PRO A 465 -35.47 25.45 -62.70
CA PRO A 465 -34.45 26.50 -62.43
C PRO A 465 -34.99 27.89 -61.88
N ARG A 466 -34.04 28.78 -61.47
CA ARG A 466 -34.16 30.28 -61.36
C ARG A 466 -35.12 30.81 -60.27
N LYS A 467 -35.01 32.03 -59.70
CA LYS A 467 -34.19 33.28 -59.88
C LYS A 467 -33.84 33.82 -58.42
N ALA A 468 -33.27 34.97 -58.06
CA ALA A 468 -32.77 36.23 -58.68
C ALA A 468 -31.68 36.92 -57.79
N THR A 469 -31.39 38.21 -58.02
CA THR A 469 -30.36 39.10 -57.41
C THR A 469 -30.82 40.59 -57.55
N PRO A 470 -30.08 41.67 -57.15
CA PRO A 470 -29.12 41.96 -56.04
C PRO A 470 -29.40 43.34 -55.32
N THR A 471 -28.40 43.91 -54.60
CA THR A 471 -28.19 45.39 -54.37
C THR A 471 -29.02 46.06 -53.23
N SER A 472 -28.59 47.03 -52.40
CA SER A 472 -27.34 47.81 -52.16
C SER A 472 -27.16 48.24 -50.67
N ALA A 473 -25.98 48.79 -50.31
CA ALA A 473 -25.68 49.57 -49.08
C ALA A 473 -25.80 51.11 -49.36
N PRO A 474 -25.30 52.11 -48.56
CA PRO A 474 -24.56 52.09 -47.27
C PRO A 474 -24.90 53.25 -46.25
N LEU A 475 -24.02 53.43 -45.24
CA LEU A 475 -23.69 54.66 -44.45
C LEU A 475 -24.58 55.12 -43.25
N SER A 476 -23.91 55.89 -42.38
CA SER A 476 -24.35 56.66 -41.17
C SER A 476 -24.05 58.17 -41.41
N PRO A 477 -24.20 59.17 -40.48
CA PRO A 477 -24.45 59.14 -39.02
C PRO A 477 -25.37 60.29 -38.46
N SER A 478 -25.36 60.47 -37.13
CA SER A 478 -25.53 61.75 -36.36
C SER A 478 -26.87 62.13 -35.67
N VAL A 479 -26.68 62.57 -34.41
CA VAL A 479 -27.52 63.16 -33.33
C VAL A 479 -28.58 64.25 -33.63
N SER A 480 -29.68 64.25 -32.85
CA SER A 480 -30.21 65.38 -32.01
C SER A 480 -31.51 64.99 -31.26
N PHE A 481 -31.63 65.15 -29.93
CA PHE A 481 -32.39 66.21 -29.16
C PHE A 481 -33.88 66.40 -29.51
N GLN A 482 -34.81 66.66 -28.58
CA GLN A 482 -34.78 66.95 -27.11
C GLN A 482 -35.56 65.84 -26.33
N ASN A 483 -36.15 65.91 -25.11
CA ASN A 483 -36.27 66.87 -23.97
C ASN A 483 -36.61 66.02 -22.68
N GLY A 484 -36.95 66.50 -21.46
CA GLY A 484 -37.03 67.85 -20.87
C GLY A 484 -37.88 67.88 -19.56
N GLN A 485 -37.48 68.69 -18.57
CA GLN A 485 -38.14 68.97 -17.26
C GLN A 485 -38.21 67.79 -16.24
N SER A 486 -38.12 67.98 -14.91
CA SER A 486 -38.13 69.20 -14.07
C SER A 486 -37.07 69.21 -12.93
N ALA A 487 -36.92 70.36 -12.29
CA ALA A 487 -36.04 70.73 -11.16
C ALA A 487 -36.13 69.81 -9.91
N ALA A 488 -35.31 69.84 -8.84
CA ALA A 488 -34.34 70.77 -8.22
C ALA A 488 -33.56 69.98 -7.11
N THR A 489 -32.49 70.41 -6.40
CA THR A 489 -31.44 71.46 -6.48
C THR A 489 -30.32 71.10 -5.45
N LEU A 490 -29.24 71.89 -5.28
CA LEU A 490 -28.06 71.64 -4.41
C LEU A 490 -27.89 72.82 -3.38
N PRO A 491 -26.75 73.09 -2.66
CA PRO A 491 -25.47 72.37 -2.46
C PRO A 491 -24.86 72.49 -1.01
N LEU A 492 -23.54 72.18 -0.88
CA LEU A 492 -22.51 72.73 0.05
C LEU A 492 -22.26 72.14 1.47
N GLN A 493 -20.95 71.92 1.73
CA GLN A 493 -20.15 72.12 2.97
C GLN A 493 -20.54 71.36 4.27
N ALA A 494 -19.67 71.02 5.24
CA ALA A 494 -18.22 71.02 5.55
C ALA A 494 -18.06 71.40 7.06
N SER A 495 -16.83 71.32 7.63
CA SER A 495 -16.51 71.28 9.09
C SER A 495 -16.89 69.92 9.74
N ALA A 496 -16.02 69.22 10.49
CA ALA A 496 -15.31 69.55 11.74
C ALA A 496 -16.29 69.68 12.93
N THR A 497 -16.07 69.09 14.11
CA THR A 497 -14.85 69.07 14.94
C THR A 497 -14.83 67.96 15.99
N LEU A 498 -13.63 67.54 16.45
CA LEU A 498 -13.30 67.07 17.83
C LEU A 498 -14.07 65.85 18.41
N ASN A 499 -13.55 65.02 19.31
CA ASN A 499 -12.36 65.14 20.15
C ASN A 499 -11.69 63.77 20.38
N SER A 500 -10.38 63.77 20.61
CA SER A 500 -9.73 62.75 21.48
C SER A 500 -9.72 63.27 22.92
N PRO A 501 -9.28 62.46 23.89
CA PRO A 501 -7.97 62.80 24.42
C PRO A 501 -7.03 61.60 24.58
N VAL A 502 -5.85 61.74 23.98
CA VAL A 502 -4.63 61.14 24.52
C VAL A 502 -4.19 62.01 25.70
N MET A 503 -3.63 61.42 26.76
CA MET A 503 -2.55 62.11 27.47
C MET A 503 -1.40 61.16 27.78
N LEU A 504 -0.19 61.64 27.47
CA LEU A 504 1.07 61.06 27.92
C LEU A 504 1.61 61.91 29.07
N THR A 505 2.35 61.28 29.96
CA THR A 505 3.60 61.87 30.47
C THR A 505 4.67 60.78 30.49
N GLN A 506 5.94 61.20 30.42
CA GLN A 506 7.08 60.30 30.27
C GLN A 506 7.87 60.17 31.60
N PRO A 507 9.22 60.26 31.67
CA PRO A 507 9.99 59.26 32.40
C PRO A 507 10.61 59.85 33.68
N ASP A 508 11.36 59.02 34.42
CA ASP A 508 12.67 59.50 34.89
C ASP A 508 13.66 58.36 35.17
N ALA A 509 14.90 58.69 35.51
CA ALA A 509 16.00 57.75 35.62
C ALA A 509 16.85 57.87 36.91
N ALA A 510 17.65 56.82 37.12
CA ALA A 510 18.94 56.78 37.84
C ALA A 510 18.99 56.56 39.39
N LEU A 511 20.20 56.11 39.77
CA LEU A 511 20.89 56.14 41.07
C LEU A 511 20.65 55.10 42.20
N ALA A 512 21.81 54.57 42.65
CA ALA A 512 22.26 54.49 44.04
C ALA A 512 21.69 53.44 45.05
N SER A 513 22.14 52.21 44.86
CA SER A 513 22.81 51.37 45.89
C SER A 513 22.90 51.83 47.37
N LYS A 514 22.38 50.99 48.29
CA LYS A 514 22.92 50.67 49.64
C LYS A 514 22.46 49.23 49.98
N LYS A 515 23.25 48.22 50.42
CA LYS A 515 24.40 48.04 51.34
C LYS A 515 24.00 47.64 52.78
N ARG A 516 24.47 46.43 53.18
CA ARG A 516 24.57 45.86 54.56
C ARG A 516 23.23 45.41 55.19
N SER A 517 23.18 44.44 56.13
CA SER A 517 24.23 43.83 56.98
C SER A 517 24.12 42.28 57.02
N VAL A 518 25.22 41.49 57.07
CA VAL A 518 25.80 40.76 58.26
C VAL A 518 24.81 39.75 58.88
N SER A 519 25.08 38.46 59.09
CA SER A 519 26.29 37.67 59.50
C SER A 519 26.68 36.57 58.47
N SER A 520 27.94 36.13 58.28
CA SER A 520 28.96 35.47 59.13
C SER A 520 28.57 34.06 59.63
N ALA A 521 29.42 33.01 59.60
CA ALA A 521 30.89 32.98 59.44
C ALA A 521 31.45 31.67 58.83
N MET A 522 32.68 31.77 58.26
CA MET A 522 33.80 30.80 58.23
C MET A 522 33.59 29.34 57.71
N GLY A 523 34.61 28.64 57.21
CA GLY A 523 36.07 28.95 57.15
C GLY A 523 36.74 28.55 55.82
N ALA A 524 38.06 28.65 55.75
CA ALA A 524 38.84 28.59 54.50
C ALA A 524 39.62 27.27 54.30
N GLY A 525 40.01 27.00 53.04
CA GLY A 525 40.91 25.90 52.67
C GLY A 525 41.62 26.18 51.34
N THR A 526 42.88 26.60 51.39
CA THR A 526 43.66 27.05 50.23
C THR A 526 44.58 25.95 49.70
N THR A 527 44.60 25.69 48.39
CA THR A 527 45.81 25.25 47.65
C THR A 527 45.65 25.43 46.13
N ALA A 528 46.78 25.47 45.41
CA ALA A 528 46.87 25.83 43.98
C ALA A 528 47.20 24.60 43.08
N PRO A 529 47.00 24.68 41.74
CA PRO A 529 47.15 23.54 40.84
C PRO A 529 48.55 23.41 40.19
N PRO A 530 48.99 22.20 39.82
CA PRO A 530 50.18 21.98 38.98
C PRO A 530 49.83 21.90 37.47
N GLN A 531 50.84 22.10 36.62
CA GLN A 531 50.74 22.10 35.15
C GLN A 531 51.45 20.89 34.50
N THR A 532 51.20 20.75 33.19
CA THR A 532 51.94 19.98 32.16
C THR A 532 53.32 19.37 32.50
N ALA A 533 53.54 18.12 32.07
CA ALA A 533 54.88 17.57 31.85
C ALA A 533 54.97 16.60 30.65
N LYS A 534 56.09 16.67 29.93
CA LYS A 534 56.66 15.71 28.95
C LYS A 534 58.18 15.79 29.12
N PRO A 535 58.94 14.68 29.08
CA PRO A 535 59.91 14.57 27.97
C PRO A 535 60.34 13.14 27.54
N ALA A 536 60.41 12.94 26.21
CA ALA A 536 61.57 12.41 25.44
C ALA A 536 62.27 11.06 25.86
N PRO A 537 63.42 10.62 25.27
CA PRO A 537 63.38 9.41 24.42
C PRO A 537 64.54 8.38 24.60
N SER A 538 64.45 7.22 23.95
CA SER A 538 65.61 6.36 23.67
C SER A 538 65.44 5.47 22.42
N SER A 539 66.55 4.83 22.00
CA SER A 539 66.80 4.24 20.68
C SER A 539 66.50 2.74 20.54
N ALA A 540 66.17 2.28 19.32
CA ALA A 540 66.87 1.17 18.66
C ALA A 540 66.49 1.04 17.17
N ALA A 541 67.43 0.62 16.31
CA ALA A 541 67.16 0.24 14.91
C ALA A 541 68.20 -0.78 14.40
N PRO A 542 67.80 -1.80 13.62
CA PRO A 542 68.72 -2.63 12.85
C PRO A 542 68.81 -2.20 11.38
N LYS A 543 69.99 -2.33 10.76
CA LYS A 543 70.25 -2.11 9.33
C LYS A 543 70.63 -3.42 8.63
N LYS A 544 70.23 -3.61 7.36
CA LYS A 544 71.07 -3.89 6.16
C LYS A 544 70.37 -4.77 5.10
N ARG A 545 70.87 -4.67 3.86
CA ARG A 545 70.53 -5.44 2.63
C ARG A 545 69.10 -5.18 2.10
N GLY A 546 68.86 -4.65 0.91
CA GLY A 546 69.77 -4.05 -0.08
C GLY A 546 69.99 -4.91 -1.34
N LEU A 547 69.39 -4.47 -2.46
CA LEU A 547 69.75 -4.84 -3.83
C LEU A 547 69.63 -3.58 -4.73
N LYS A 548 70.19 -3.64 -5.94
CA LYS A 548 70.45 -2.47 -6.81
C LYS A 548 70.38 -2.89 -8.28
N ARG A 549 70.05 -1.95 -9.18
CA ARG A 549 69.86 -2.11 -10.64
C ARG A 549 68.54 -2.83 -11.02
N LEU A 550 68.01 -2.66 -12.23
CA LEU A 550 68.43 -1.74 -13.32
C LEU A 550 67.58 -0.47 -13.32
#